data_AF-A0A351JRK8-F1
#
_entry.id   AF-A0A351JRK8-F1
#
_cell.length_a   1.000
_cell.length_b   1.000
_cell.length_c   1.000
_cell.angle_alpha   90.00
_cell.angle_beta   90.00
_cell.angle_gamma   90.00
#
_symmetry.space_group_name_H-M   'P 1'
#
loop_
_entity.id
_entity.type
_entity.pdbx_description
1 polymer ?
#
loop_
_entity_poly.entity_id
_entity_poly.type
_entity_poly.pdbx_seq_one_letter_code
_entity_poly.pdbx_strand_id
1 'polypeptide(L)'
;MTEFSHIRGEVVAGKGEGRTFGFPTLNIIMNSDDAKTYCGVYAGHVLVNTASYRAAIAILDTPPQCEAFLLDLDKGSYYGKTVEVTLFEKVSDIKKYESREALIKKIENDVAKVREYFLRIEN
;
A
#
# COMPACT_ATOMS: atom_id res chain seq x y z
N MET A 1 -1.27 -10.29 22.13
CA MET A 1 -2.04 -9.66 21.04
C MET A 1 -1.03 -8.95 20.17
N THR A 2 -0.90 -9.31 18.89
CA THR A 2 -0.07 -8.54 17.97
C THR A 2 -0.79 -7.22 17.73
N GLU A 3 -0.23 -6.11 18.20
CA GLU A 3 -0.79 -4.79 17.92
C GLU A 3 -0.44 -4.41 16.48
N PHE A 4 -1.46 -4.30 15.63
CA PHE A 4 -1.29 -3.80 14.28
C PHE A 4 -1.56 -2.30 14.25
N SER A 5 -0.79 -1.57 13.44
CA SER A 5 -1.05 -0.15 13.18
C SER A 5 -2.23 0.01 12.23
N HIS A 6 -3.11 0.97 12.52
CA HIS A 6 -4.29 1.26 11.74
C HIS A 6 -4.26 2.70 11.22
N ILE A 7 -4.50 2.89 9.94
CA ILE A 7 -4.58 4.19 9.29
C ILE A 7 -5.99 4.32 8.71
N ARG A 8 -6.64 5.46 8.95
CA ARG A 8 -7.95 5.76 8.36
C ARG A 8 -7.85 7.02 7.54
N GLY A 9 -8.32 6.98 6.30
CA GLY A 9 -8.22 8.13 5.40
C GLY A 9 -9.14 8.03 4.19
N GLU A 10 -9.28 9.15 3.50
CA GLU A 10 -10.05 9.23 2.26
C GLU A 10 -9.18 8.85 1.05
N VAL A 11 -9.75 8.06 0.14
CA VAL A 11 -9.12 7.74 -1.14
C VAL A 11 -9.25 8.93 -2.09
N VAL A 12 -8.11 9.45 -2.52
CA VAL A 12 -8.00 10.59 -3.43
C VAL A 12 -7.39 10.22 -4.77
N ALA A 13 -7.52 11.10 -5.75
CA ALA A 13 -6.85 10.97 -7.03
C ALA A 13 -5.33 11.12 -6.84
N GLY A 14 -4.58 10.07 -7.18
CA GLY A 14 -3.12 10.13 -7.28
C GLY A 14 -2.66 10.55 -8.68
N LYS A 15 -1.34 10.49 -8.90
CA LYS A 15 -0.71 10.79 -10.20
C LYS A 15 -1.03 9.77 -11.30
N GLY A 16 -1.56 8.60 -10.93
CA GLY A 16 -1.92 7.54 -11.87
C GLY A 16 -0.72 6.75 -12.44
N GLU A 17 0.50 7.03 -11.97
CA GLU A 17 1.73 6.40 -12.46
C GLU A 17 1.72 4.88 -12.25
N GLY A 18 1.26 4.41 -11.08
CA GLY A 18 1.12 2.99 -10.75
C GLY A 18 0.34 2.20 -11.81
N ARG A 19 -0.72 2.80 -12.37
CA ARG A 19 -1.52 2.18 -13.45
C ARG A 19 -0.70 1.95 -14.71
N THR A 20 0.25 2.83 -15.03
CA THR A 20 1.14 2.67 -16.19
C THR A 20 2.13 1.51 -16.04
N PHE A 21 2.34 1.03 -14.81
CA PHE A 21 3.22 -0.07 -14.48
C PHE A 21 2.46 -1.39 -14.20
N GLY A 22 1.12 -1.39 -14.26
CA GLY A 22 0.31 -2.55 -13.89
C GLY A 22 -0.03 -2.66 -12.39
N PHE A 23 0.29 -1.63 -11.59
CA PHE A 23 0.04 -1.59 -10.14
C PHE A 23 -0.85 -0.39 -9.77
N PRO A 24 -2.15 -0.40 -10.12
CA PRO A 24 -3.07 0.67 -9.74
C PRO A 24 -3.21 0.76 -8.21
N THR A 25 -2.91 1.92 -7.64
CA THR A 25 -2.97 2.16 -6.19
C THR A 25 -4.14 3.04 -5.78
N LEU A 26 -4.71 2.76 -4.61
CA LEU A 26 -5.51 3.73 -3.86
C LEU A 26 -4.56 4.68 -3.16
N ASN A 27 -4.76 5.98 -3.35
CA ASN A 27 -3.94 7.01 -2.73
C ASN A 27 -4.74 7.57 -1.56
N ILE A 28 -4.18 7.50 -0.36
CA ILE A 28 -4.88 7.83 0.88
C ILE A 28 -4.11 8.95 1.57
N ILE A 29 -4.82 10.03 1.92
CA ILE A 29 -4.23 11.17 2.63
C ILE A 29 -3.76 10.71 4.01
N MET A 30 -2.56 11.12 4.39
CA MET A 30 -1.96 10.83 5.67
C MET A 30 -1.28 12.09 6.22
N ASN A 31 -1.28 12.26 7.54
CA ASN A 31 -0.54 13.36 8.17
C ASN A 31 0.97 13.05 8.21
N SER A 32 1.78 14.10 8.32
CA SER A 32 3.24 13.99 8.25
C SER A 32 3.88 13.15 9.37
N ASP A 33 3.27 13.09 10.56
CA ASP A 33 3.87 12.41 11.71
C ASP A 33 3.67 10.90 11.62
N ASP A 34 2.48 10.47 11.22
CA ASP A 34 2.20 9.06 10.91
C ASP A 34 3.04 8.60 9.72
N ALA A 35 3.18 9.46 8.70
CA ALA A 35 3.98 9.14 7.51
C ALA A 35 5.44 8.85 7.82
N LYS A 36 6.04 9.67 8.69
CA LYS A 36 7.42 9.46 9.16
C LYS A 36 7.54 8.20 10.00
N THR A 37 6.58 7.97 10.88
CA THR A 37 6.57 6.81 11.78
C THR A 37 6.49 5.50 11.02
N TYR A 38 5.64 5.45 9.99
CA TYR A 38 5.33 4.23 9.26
C TYR A 38 5.96 4.15 7.87
N CYS A 39 6.96 4.97 7.55
CA CYS A 39 7.59 4.98 6.23
C CYS A 39 8.14 3.59 5.85
N GLY A 40 7.70 3.04 4.71
CA GLY A 40 8.04 1.68 4.29
C GLY A 40 7.02 1.03 3.37
N VAL A 41 7.27 -0.21 3.00
CA VAL A 41 6.33 -1.07 2.27
C VAL A 41 5.91 -2.23 3.18
N TYR A 42 4.61 -2.50 3.22
CA TYR A 42 3.99 -3.45 4.15
C TYR A 42 3.06 -4.41 3.43
N ALA A 43 2.98 -5.63 3.96
CA ALA A 43 1.80 -6.47 3.80
C ALA A 43 0.71 -5.97 4.75
N GLY A 44 -0.53 -5.92 4.29
CA GLY A 44 -1.64 -5.49 5.13
C GLY A 44 -2.99 -5.64 4.45
N HIS A 45 -4.02 -5.15 5.15
CA HIS A 45 -5.38 -5.15 4.65
C HIS A 45 -5.89 -3.73 4.43
N VAL A 46 -6.77 -3.58 3.44
CA VAL A 46 -7.58 -2.38 3.23
C VAL A 46 -9.05 -2.77 3.38
N LEU A 47 -9.73 -2.18 4.35
CA LEU A 47 -11.17 -2.30 4.54
C LEU A 47 -11.85 -1.15 3.81
N VAL A 48 -12.71 -1.50 2.85
CA VAL A 48 -13.61 -0.57 2.17
C VAL A 48 -15.04 -1.00 2.43
N ASN A 49 -15.81 -0.18 3.16
CA ASN A 49 -17.12 -0.56 3.69
C ASN A 49 -17.03 -1.86 4.52
N THR A 50 -17.60 -2.95 4.02
CA THR A 50 -17.60 -4.27 4.67
C THR A 50 -16.63 -5.27 4.01
N ALA A 51 -15.94 -4.87 2.95
CA ALA A 51 -15.04 -5.72 2.18
C ALA A 51 -13.58 -5.45 2.58
N SER A 52 -12.88 -6.50 2.98
CA SER A 52 -11.45 -6.44 3.32
C SER A 52 -10.62 -7.04 2.18
N TYR A 53 -9.58 -6.33 1.77
CA TYR A 53 -8.71 -6.70 0.66
C TYR A 53 -7.27 -6.84 1.14
N ARG A 54 -6.57 -7.87 0.66
CA ARG A 54 -5.12 -7.97 0.79
C ARG A 54 -4.45 -6.89 -0.04
N ALA A 55 -3.42 -6.26 0.51
CA ALA A 55 -2.74 -5.17 -0.16
C ALA A 55 -1.25 -5.13 0.11
N ALA A 56 -0.50 -4.67 -0.90
CA ALA A 56 0.82 -4.10 -0.70
C ALA A 56 0.65 -2.60 -0.42
N ILE A 57 1.13 -2.13 0.72
CA ILE A 57 0.92 -0.77 1.21
C ILE A 57 2.26 -0.05 1.27
N ALA A 58 2.44 0.98 0.47
CA ALA A 58 3.59 1.86 0.49
C ALA A 58 3.26 3.16 1.23
N ILE A 59 4.03 3.48 2.25
CA ILE A 59 3.89 4.69 3.05
C ILE A 59 5.09 5.59 2.73
N LEU A 60 4.82 6.73 2.12
CA LEU A 60 5.78 7.76 1.73
C LEU A 60 5.73 8.90 2.75
N ASP A 61 6.89 9.41 3.14
CA ASP A 61 7.00 10.58 4.03
C ASP A 61 7.02 11.91 3.27
N THR A 62 7.34 11.89 1.96
CA THR A 62 7.57 13.09 1.14
C THR A 62 7.08 12.89 -0.31
N PRO A 63 5.90 13.43 -0.67
CA PRO A 63 4.88 13.96 0.23
C PRO A 63 4.29 12.85 1.12
N PRO A 64 3.76 13.19 2.32
CA PRO A 64 3.07 12.24 3.19
C PRO A 64 1.89 11.57 2.48
N GLN A 65 2.00 10.26 2.23
CA GLN A 65 0.97 9.54 1.47
C GLN A 65 1.00 8.04 1.73
N CYS A 66 -0.18 7.42 1.81
CA CYS A 66 -0.32 5.98 1.81
C CYS A 66 -0.83 5.53 0.42
N GLU A 67 -0.11 4.63 -0.23
CA GLU A 67 -0.46 4.03 -1.52
C GLU A 67 -0.72 2.53 -1.33
N ALA A 68 -1.97 2.11 -1.53
CA ALA A 68 -2.37 0.72 -1.37
C ALA A 68 -2.65 0.07 -2.72
N PHE A 69 -1.85 -0.91 -3.10
CA PHE A 69 -2.10 -1.80 -4.23
C PHE A 69 -2.90 -3.00 -3.73
N LEU A 70 -4.20 -3.06 -4.07
CA LEU A 70 -5.06 -4.18 -3.72
C LEU A 70 -4.68 -5.39 -4.58
N LEU A 71 -4.37 -6.51 -3.95
CA LEU A 71 -3.99 -7.73 -4.65
C LEU A 71 -5.20 -8.32 -5.37
N ASP A 72 -4.96 -8.81 -6.59
CA ASP A 72 -5.91 -9.59 -7.39
C ASP A 72 -7.22 -8.84 -7.72
N LEU A 73 -7.21 -7.51 -7.64
CA LEU A 73 -8.33 -6.65 -7.99
C LEU A 73 -8.01 -5.79 -9.21
N ASP A 74 -8.53 -6.19 -10.36
CA ASP A 74 -8.27 -5.47 -11.62
C ASP A 74 -9.07 -4.18 -11.76
N LYS A 75 -10.22 -4.05 -11.08
CA LYS A 75 -11.19 -2.96 -11.30
C LYS A 75 -11.96 -2.58 -10.04
N GLY A 76 -11.84 -1.31 -9.63
CA GLY A 76 -12.69 -0.66 -8.64
C GLY A 76 -12.27 0.79 -8.45
N SER A 77 -13.20 1.73 -8.61
CA SER A 77 -12.96 3.13 -8.20
C SER A 77 -13.49 3.31 -6.78
N TYR A 78 -12.60 3.67 -5.87
CA TYR A 78 -12.93 3.92 -4.47
C TYR A 78 -12.78 5.40 -4.09
N TYR A 79 -12.64 6.30 -5.07
CA TYR A 79 -12.48 7.74 -4.83
C TYR A 79 -13.60 8.30 -3.95
N GLY A 80 -13.24 9.17 -3.01
CA GLY A 80 -14.16 9.78 -2.05
C GLY A 80 -14.64 8.85 -0.94
N LYS A 81 -14.21 7.56 -0.93
CA LYS A 81 -14.53 6.65 0.17
C LYS A 81 -13.48 6.77 1.26
N THR A 82 -13.93 6.76 2.51
CA THR A 82 -13.07 6.51 3.67
C THR A 82 -12.77 5.02 3.75
N VAL A 83 -11.48 4.71 3.90
CA VAL A 83 -10.99 3.34 4.04
C VAL A 83 -10.15 3.22 5.31
N GLU A 84 -10.05 2.00 5.81
CA GLU A 84 -9.15 1.66 6.91
C GLU A 84 -8.05 0.74 6.38
N VAL A 85 -6.81 1.01 6.77
CA VAL A 85 -5.63 0.28 6.36
C VAL A 85 -4.97 -0.29 7.60
N THR A 86 -4.81 -1.60 7.65
CA THR A 86 -4.12 -2.27 8.74
C THR A 86 -2.76 -2.76 8.25
N LEU A 87 -1.69 -2.33 8.90
CA LEU A 87 -0.32 -2.74 8.58
C LEU A 87 0.04 -4.01 9.36
N PHE A 88 0.51 -5.04 8.67
CA PHE A 88 0.92 -6.29 9.28
C PHE A 88 2.44 -6.42 9.39
N GLU A 89 3.13 -6.71 8.28
CA GLU A 89 4.58 -6.93 8.25
C GLU A 89 5.24 -5.97 7.27
N LYS A 90 6.29 -5.28 7.72
CA LYS A 90 7.12 -4.46 6.84
C LYS A 90 8.01 -5.36 5.98
N VAL A 91 7.86 -5.28 4.66
CA VAL A 91 8.61 -6.11 3.70
C VAL A 91 9.84 -5.41 3.11
N SER A 92 9.87 -4.07 3.14
CA SER A 92 11.02 -3.27 2.73
C SER A 92 10.90 -1.78 3.12
N ASP A 93 12.01 -1.05 2.99
CA ASP A 93 12.04 0.41 3.09
C ASP A 93 11.75 1.11 1.76
N ILE A 94 11.30 2.36 1.83
CA ILE A 94 11.21 3.28 0.68
C ILE A 94 12.62 3.70 0.27
N LYS A 95 12.90 3.63 -1.04
CA LYS A 95 14.18 4.04 -1.62
C LYS A 95 13.93 4.78 -2.94
N LYS A 96 14.81 5.74 -3.25
CA LYS A 96 14.85 6.37 -4.58
C LYS A 96 15.57 5.44 -5.55
N TYR A 97 15.16 5.47 -6.81
CA TYR A 97 15.72 4.65 -7.88
C TYR A 97 16.12 5.54 -9.05
N GLU A 98 17.30 5.27 -9.61
CA GLU A 98 17.90 6.05 -10.70
C GLU A 98 17.26 5.77 -12.07
N SER A 99 16.45 4.70 -12.19
CA SER A 99 15.73 4.38 -13.42
C SER A 99 14.32 3.83 -13.17
N ARG A 100 13.47 3.97 -14.17
CA ARG A 100 12.09 3.45 -14.19
C ARG A 100 12.08 1.93 -14.04
N GLU A 101 12.99 1.24 -14.72
CA GLU A 101 13.11 -0.22 -14.70
C GLU A 101 13.51 -0.72 -13.31
N ALA A 102 14.43 -0.02 -12.63
CA ALA A 102 14.84 -0.36 -11.28
C ALA A 102 13.69 -0.17 -10.28
N LEU A 103 12.88 0.88 -10.45
CA LEU A 103 11.67 1.10 -9.66
C LEU A 103 10.63 -0.01 -9.88
N ILE A 104 10.33 -0.37 -11.13
CA ILE A 104 9.37 -1.45 -11.44
C ILE A 104 9.82 -2.77 -10.81
N LYS A 105 11.09 -3.15 -10.98
CA LYS A 105 11.64 -4.37 -10.39
C LYS A 105 11.55 -4.37 -8.86
N LYS A 106 11.72 -3.21 -8.21
CA LYS A 106 11.51 -3.10 -6.77
C LYS A 106 10.04 -3.38 -6.41
N ILE A 107 9.10 -2.74 -7.10
CA ILE A 107 7.66 -2.90 -6.84
C ILE A 107 7.26 -4.37 -7.02
N GLU A 108 7.69 -5.02 -8.11
CA GLU A 108 7.44 -6.45 -8.35
C GLU A 108 7.94 -7.32 -7.20
N ASN A 109 9.17 -7.09 -6.74
CA ASN A 109 9.76 -7.84 -5.62
C ASN A 109 9.01 -7.60 -4.30
N ASP A 110 8.56 -6.38 -4.02
CA ASP A 110 7.79 -6.08 -2.82
C ASP A 110 6.43 -6.79 -2.87
N VAL A 111 5.73 -6.73 -4.00
CA VAL A 111 4.45 -7.42 -4.19
C VAL A 111 4.61 -8.93 -4.02
N ALA A 112 5.70 -9.51 -4.55
CA ALA A 112 6.01 -10.93 -4.35
C ALA A 112 6.16 -11.27 -2.86
N LYS A 113 6.93 -10.49 -2.09
CA LYS A 113 7.08 -10.68 -0.64
C LYS A 113 5.77 -10.54 0.13
N VAL A 114 4.92 -9.59 -0.26
CA VAL A 114 3.59 -9.42 0.33
C VAL A 114 2.73 -10.66 0.06
N ARG A 115 2.78 -11.23 -1.15
CA ARG A 115 2.08 -12.48 -1.45
C ARG A 115 2.62 -13.65 -0.63
N GLU A 116 3.94 -13.79 -0.51
CA GLU A 116 4.59 -14.79 0.33
C GLU A 116 4.17 -14.68 1.81
N TYR A 117 4.05 -13.45 2.32
CA TYR A 117 3.53 -13.21 3.67
C TYR A 117 2.14 -13.84 3.85
N PHE A 118 1.19 -13.54 2.95
CA PHE A 118 -0.17 -14.09 3.04
C PHE A 118 -0.22 -15.61 2.87
N LEU A 119 0.63 -16.18 2.01
CA LEU A 119 0.76 -17.64 1.90
C LEU A 119 1.23 -18.28 3.21
N ARG A 120 2.11 -17.61 3.98
CA ARG A 120 2.64 -18.16 5.24
C ARG A 120 1.61 -18.12 6.38
N ILE A 121 0.75 -17.12 6.42
CA ILE A 121 -0.19 -16.92 7.56
C ILE A 121 -1.56 -17.57 7.36
N GLU A 122 -1.85 -18.04 6.15
CA GLU A 122 -3.12 -18.72 5.79
C GLU A 122 -3.01 -20.26 5.78
N ASN A 123 -1.78 -20.78 5.90
CA ASN A 123 -1.49 -22.19 6.11
C ASN A 123 -1.29 -22.47 7.60
#